data_AF-A0A7S1NJ94-F1
#
_entry.id   AF-A0A7S1NJ94-F1
#
_cell.length_a   1.000
_cell.length_b   1.000
_cell.length_c   1.000
_cell.angle_alpha   90.00
_cell.angle_beta   90.00
_cell.angle_gamma   90.00
#
_symmetry.space_group_name_H-M   'P 1'
#
loop_
_entity.id
_entity.type
_entity.pdbx_description
1 polymer ?
#
loop_
_entity_poly.entity_id
_entity_poly.type
_entity_poly.pdbx_seq_one_letter_code
_entity_poly.pdbx_strand_id
1 'polypeptide(L)'
;MKEEIQQVSNTATQEASLEELLKKVQNTWMGGGEPSKPVEFIVTMYKEQKDVYVLGAVDDIMVVLEDSTVTVSTIVTSRFCEGGLRARVEKWEEDLRYIS
;
A
#
# COMPACT_ATOMS: atom_id res chain seq x y z
N MET A 1 -4.90 36.92 -0.19
CA MET A 1 -5.64 36.30 -1.31
C MET A 1 -4.76 35.50 -2.28
N LYS A 2 -3.77 36.07 -2.99
CA LYS A 2 -2.93 35.26 -3.91
C LYS A 2 -2.07 34.22 -3.19
N GLU A 3 -1.49 34.57 -2.04
CA GLU A 3 -0.68 33.63 -1.24
C GLU A 3 -1.50 32.48 -0.64
N GLU A 4 -2.73 32.73 -0.20
CA GLU A 4 -3.60 31.68 0.35
C GLU A 4 -4.05 30.70 -0.75
N ILE A 5 -4.39 31.20 -1.94
CA ILE A 5 -4.70 30.33 -3.09
C ILE A 5 -3.48 29.51 -3.49
N GLN A 6 -2.28 30.08 -3.45
CA GLN A 6 -1.04 29.36 -3.74
C GLN A 6 -0.75 28.28 -2.69
N GLN A 7 -0.97 28.56 -1.41
CA GLN A 7 -0.79 27.59 -0.34
C GLN A 7 -1.79 26.44 -0.42
N VAL A 8 -3.06 26.73 -0.71
CA VAL A 8 -4.09 25.71 -0.92
C VAL A 8 -3.79 24.87 -2.16
N SER A 9 -3.35 25.49 -3.26
CA SER A 9 -2.95 24.80 -4.49
C SER A 9 -1.76 23.86 -4.27
N ASN A 10 -0.74 24.33 -3.54
CA ASN A 10 0.42 23.51 -3.19
C ASN A 10 0.00 22.33 -2.30
N THR A 11 -0.85 22.57 -1.30
CA THR A 11 -1.37 21.54 -0.38
C THR A 11 -2.15 20.47 -1.14
N ALA A 12 -3.08 20.87 -2.01
CA ALA A 12 -3.87 19.94 -2.81
C ALA A 12 -3.01 19.11 -3.79
N THR A 13 -1.98 19.72 -4.39
CA THR A 13 -1.04 19.00 -5.27
C THR A 13 -0.26 17.94 -4.50
N GLN A 14 0.15 18.28 -3.28
CA GLN A 14 0.93 17.41 -2.44
C GLN A 14 0.09 16.26 -1.87
N GLU A 15 -1.16 16.53 -1.49
CA GLU A 15 -2.15 15.51 -1.13
C GLU A 15 -2.44 14.55 -2.28
N ALA A 16 -2.63 15.06 -3.51
CA ALA A 16 -2.87 14.23 -4.69
C ALA A 16 -1.70 13.26 -4.98
N SER A 17 -0.46 13.72 -4.77
CA SER A 17 0.74 12.89 -4.93
C SER A 17 0.79 11.76 -3.90
N LEU A 18 0.41 12.04 -2.65
CA LEU A 18 0.31 11.04 -1.58
C LEU A 18 -0.82 10.04 -1.84
N GLU A 19 -1.95 10.49 -2.38
CA GLU A 19 -3.04 9.60 -2.78
C GLU A 19 -2.61 8.67 -3.92
N GLU A 20 -1.82 9.15 -4.87
CA GLU A 20 -1.27 8.32 -5.95
C GLU A 20 -0.33 7.23 -5.41
N LEU A 21 0.53 7.57 -4.45
CA LEU A 21 1.38 6.60 -3.76
C LEU A 21 0.55 5.55 -3.02
N LEU A 22 -0.49 5.97 -2.30
CA LEU A 22 -1.40 5.05 -1.63
C LEU A 22 -2.09 4.14 -2.65
N LYS A 23 -2.62 4.68 -3.77
CA LYS A 23 -3.23 3.90 -4.85
C LYS A 23 -2.26 2.88 -5.43
N LYS A 24 -0.97 3.20 -5.56
CA LYS A 24 0.04 2.24 -6.01
C LYS A 24 0.17 1.07 -5.05
N VAL A 25 0.26 1.33 -3.74
CA VAL A 25 0.24 0.28 -2.71
C VAL A 25 -1.05 -0.55 -2.80
N GLN A 26 -2.21 0.12 -2.88
CA GLN A 26 -3.50 -0.54 -3.06
C GLN A 26 -3.53 -1.46 -4.28
N ASN A 27 -2.96 -1.03 -5.41
CA ASN A 27 -2.92 -1.81 -6.64
C ASN A 27 -1.99 -3.01 -6.52
N THR A 28 -0.85 -2.88 -5.82
CA THR A 28 0.06 -3.99 -5.53
C THR A 28 -0.63 -5.06 -4.67
N TRP A 29 -1.33 -4.67 -3.61
CA TRP A 29 -1.99 -5.61 -2.69
C TRP A 29 -3.30 -6.18 -3.21
N MET A 30 -4.14 -5.36 -3.83
CA MET A 30 -5.49 -5.77 -4.27
C MET A 30 -5.58 -6.19 -5.75
N GLY A 31 -4.49 -6.11 -6.52
CA GLY A 31 -4.55 -6.38 -7.96
C GLY A 31 -5.39 -5.33 -8.70
N GLY A 32 -5.17 -4.06 -8.37
CA GLY A 32 -5.96 -2.93 -8.85
C GLY A 32 -5.60 -2.51 -10.27
N GLY A 33 -6.10 -3.25 -11.26
CA GLY A 33 -6.12 -2.85 -12.66
C GLY A 33 -5.04 -3.49 -13.53
N GLU A 34 -5.46 -3.95 -14.70
CA GLU A 34 -4.64 -4.53 -15.77
C GLU A 34 -3.38 -3.68 -16.05
N PRO A 35 -2.16 -4.24 -16.08
CA PRO A 35 -1.79 -5.66 -16.05
C PRO A 35 -1.34 -6.16 -14.66
N SER A 36 -1.67 -5.45 -13.56
CA SER A 36 -1.15 -5.76 -12.24
C SER A 36 -1.88 -6.93 -11.60
N LYS A 37 -1.29 -8.13 -11.73
CA LYS A 37 -1.64 -9.28 -10.89
C LYS A 37 -1.53 -8.89 -9.40
N PRO A 38 -2.48 -9.31 -8.54
CA PRO A 38 -2.31 -9.17 -7.10
C PRO A 38 -1.04 -9.90 -6.64
N VAL A 39 -0.51 -9.53 -5.48
CA VAL A 39 0.50 -10.36 -4.79
C VAL A 39 -0.09 -11.76 -4.57
N GLU A 40 0.34 -12.71 -5.40
CA GLU A 40 -0.07 -14.12 -5.31
C GLU A 40 0.89 -14.84 -4.36
N PHE A 41 0.38 -15.38 -3.25
CA PHE A 41 1.15 -16.32 -2.43
C PHE A 41 1.47 -17.55 -3.26
N ILE A 42 2.75 -17.81 -3.51
CA ILE A 42 3.17 -19.01 -4.23
C ILE A 42 2.92 -20.20 -3.31
N VAL A 43 2.00 -21.08 -3.69
CA VAL A 43 1.65 -22.27 -2.91
C VAL A 43 2.06 -23.51 -3.71
N THR A 44 2.97 -24.30 -3.15
CA THR A 44 3.46 -25.55 -3.78
C THR A 44 2.87 -26.76 -3.05
N MET A 45 2.35 -27.73 -3.81
CA MET A 45 1.81 -28.96 -3.22
C MET A 45 2.94 -29.81 -2.62
N TYR A 46 2.81 -30.23 -1.36
CA TYR A 46 3.86 -31.02 -0.71
C TYR A 46 3.67 -32.51 -1.01
N LYS A 47 4.60 -33.10 -1.78
CA LYS A 47 4.79 -34.55 -1.95
C LYS A 47 3.51 -35.35 -2.21
N GLU A 48 2.63 -34.86 -3.09
CA GLU A 48 1.38 -35.54 -3.50
C GLU A 48 0.42 -35.92 -2.34
N GLN A 49 0.59 -35.33 -1.14
CA GLN A 49 -0.38 -35.48 -0.07
C GLN A 49 -1.60 -34.61 -0.33
N LYS A 50 -2.77 -35.23 -0.31
CA LYS A 50 -4.06 -34.55 -0.46
C LYS A 50 -4.19 -33.51 0.67
N ASP A 51 -4.56 -32.29 0.30
CA ASP A 51 -4.87 -31.19 1.21
C ASP A 51 -3.67 -30.62 2.03
N VAL A 52 -2.42 -30.91 1.63
CA VAL A 52 -1.21 -30.28 2.24
C VAL A 52 -0.47 -29.44 1.21
N TYR A 53 -0.49 -28.14 1.46
CA TYR A 53 0.22 -27.15 0.66
C TYR A 53 1.29 -26.46 1.49
N VAL A 54 2.48 -26.29 0.91
CA VAL A 54 3.57 -25.50 1.48
C VAL A 54 3.57 -24.15 0.80
N LEU A 55 3.48 -23.09 1.59
CA LEU A 55 3.82 -21.74 1.12
C LEU A 55 5.27 -21.78 0.62
N GLY A 56 5.45 -21.51 -0.68
CA GLY A 56 6.73 -21.41 -1.35
C GLY A 56 7.50 -20.17 -0.91
N ALA A 57 8.34 -19.62 -1.79
CA ALA A 57 9.11 -18.40 -1.48
C ALA A 57 8.16 -17.25 -1.13
N VAL A 58 8.10 -16.89 0.15
CA VAL A 58 7.39 -15.71 0.66
C VAL A 58 8.31 -14.50 0.73
N ASP A 59 9.61 -14.66 0.44
CA ASP A 59 10.61 -13.59 0.49
C ASP A 59 10.20 -12.38 -0.34
N ASP A 60 9.68 -12.59 -1.56
CA ASP A 60 9.21 -11.51 -2.43
C ASP A 60 8.02 -10.75 -1.83
N ILE A 61 7.14 -11.45 -1.12
CA ILE A 61 5.95 -10.87 -0.47
C ILE A 61 6.35 -10.08 0.77
N MET A 62 7.33 -10.59 1.52
CA MET A 62 7.90 -9.90 2.68
C MET A 62 8.60 -8.60 2.24
N VAL A 63 9.32 -8.60 1.11
CA VAL A 63 9.93 -7.39 0.54
C VAL A 63 8.86 -6.38 0.14
N VAL A 64 7.76 -6.82 -0.50
CA VAL A 64 6.65 -5.95 -0.86
C VAL A 64 5.91 -5.40 0.38
N LEU A 65 5.80 -6.19 1.45
CA LEU A 65 5.26 -5.78 2.74
C LEU A 65 6.10 -4.70 3.40
N GLU A 66 7.42 -4.87 3.43
CA GLU A 66 8.33 -3.90 4.00
C GLU A 66 8.30 -2.57 3.22
N ASP A 67 8.37 -2.62 1.89
CA ASP A 67 8.29 -1.43 1.03
C ASP A 67 6.96 -0.69 1.16
N SER A 68 5.85 -1.44 1.27
CA SER A 68 4.51 -0.88 1.47
C SER A 68 4.38 -0.22 2.85
N THR A 69 4.93 -0.84 3.89
CA THR A 69 4.92 -0.30 5.26
C THR A 69 5.73 0.99 5.36
N VAL A 70 6.90 1.05 4.72
CA VAL A 70 7.73 2.26 4.64
C VAL A 70 7.01 3.37 3.87
N THR A 71 6.38 3.03 2.75
CA THR A 71 5.62 3.99 1.93
C THR A 71 4.45 4.57 2.73
N VAL A 72 3.64 3.73 3.38
CA VAL A 72 2.52 4.18 4.23
C VAL A 72 3.01 5.04 5.40
N SER A 73 4.08 4.63 6.09
CA SER A 73 4.67 5.43 7.19
C SER A 73 5.17 6.80 6.73
N THR A 74 5.75 6.87 5.53
CA THR A 74 6.20 8.12 4.90
C THR A 74 5.02 9.02 4.55
N ILE A 75 3.90 8.44 4.13
CA ILE A 75 2.67 9.17 3.83
C ILE A 75 2.06 9.74 5.13
N VAL A 76 1.95 8.94 6.20
CA VAL A 76 1.42 9.38 7.51
C VAL A 76 2.25 10.52 8.13
N THR A 77 3.57 10.48 7.99
CA THR A 77 4.47 11.54 8.50
C THR A 77 4.42 12.82 7.67
N SER A 78 3.79 12.80 6.50
CA SER A 78 3.62 13.99 5.66
C SER A 78 2.60 14.94 6.27
N ARG A 79 2.99 16.22 6.41
CA ARG A 79 2.11 17.31 6.88
C ARG A 79 0.89 17.58 5.98
N PHE A 80 0.85 16.98 4.79
CA PHE A 80 -0.23 17.13 3.82
C PHE A 80 -1.26 15.99 3.89
N CYS A 81 -1.05 15.01 4.78
CA CYS A 81 -2.03 13.98 5.09
C CYS A 81 -3.04 14.50 6.12
N GLU A 82 -3.92 15.37 5.68
CA GLU A 82 -5.04 15.87 6.48
C GLU A 82 -6.37 15.30 5.97
N GLY A 83 -7.38 15.24 6.83
CA GLY A 83 -8.74 14.83 6.44
C GLY A 83 -8.89 13.38 5.97
N GLY A 84 -9.58 13.18 4.85
CA GLY A 84 -10.01 11.86 4.37
C GLY A 84 -8.88 10.96 3.87
N LEU A 85 -7.77 11.54 3.39
CA LEU A 85 -6.60 10.78 2.99
C LEU A 85 -5.96 10.09 4.21
N ARG A 86 -5.83 10.81 5.33
CA ARG A 86 -5.26 10.28 6.57
C ARG A 86 -6.00 9.04 7.07
N ALA A 87 -7.34 9.09 7.12
CA ALA A 87 -8.14 7.96 7.56
C ALA A 87 -7.98 6.72 6.65
N ARG A 88 -7.79 6.92 5.34
CA ARG A 88 -7.48 5.82 4.41
C ARG A 88 -6.10 5.26 4.69
N VAL A 89 -5.09 6.11 4.88
CA VAL A 89 -3.71 5.67 5.13
C VAL A 89 -3.59 4.95 6.46
N GLU A 90 -4.20 5.45 7.54
CA GLU A 90 -4.24 4.79 8.86
C GLU A 90 -4.89 3.41 8.78
N LYS A 91 -5.99 3.27 8.02
CA LYS A 91 -6.60 1.95 7.78
C LYS A 91 -5.63 0.99 7.05
N TRP A 92 -4.93 1.47 6.03
CA TRP A 92 -3.93 0.66 5.33
C TRP A 92 -2.73 0.31 6.21
N GLU A 93 -2.32 1.20 7.11
CA GLU A 93 -1.28 0.92 8.10
C GLU A 93 -1.72 -0.20 9.05
N GLU A 94 -2.96 -0.16 9.55
CA GLU A 94 -3.53 -1.24 10.35
C GLU A 94 -3.61 -2.56 9.57
N ASP A 95 -4.15 -2.53 8.35
CA ASP A 95 -4.30 -3.71 7.49
C ASP A 95 -2.93 -4.36 7.19
N LEU A 96 -1.90 -3.58 6.88
CA LEU A 96 -0.54 -4.09 6.65
C LEU A 96 0.11 -4.62 7.94
N ARG A 97 -0.18 -4.00 9.09
CA ARG A 97 0.30 -4.47 10.40
C ARG A 97 -0.28 -5.83 10.80
N TYR A 98 -1.48 -6.19 10.33
CA TYR A 98 -2.04 -7.53 10.54
C TYR A 98 -1.36 -8.60 9.67
N ILE A 99 -0.68 -8.21 8.60
CA ILE A 99 0.03 -9.11 7.67
C ILE A 99 1.47 -9.36 8.14
N SER A 100 2.07 -8.40 8.86
CA SER A 100 3.38 -8.52 9.52
C SER A 100 3.34 -9.38 10.78
#